data_AF-A0A972F9H5-F1
#
_entry.id   AF-A0A972F9H5-F1
#
_cell.length_a   1.000
_cell.length_b   1.000
_cell.length_c   1.000
_cell.angle_alpha   90.00
_cell.angle_beta   90.00
_cell.angle_gamma   90.00
#
_symmetry.space_group_name_H-M   'P 1'
#
loop_
_entity.id
_entity.type
_entity.pdbx_description
1 polymer ?
#
loop_
_entity_poly.entity_id
_entity_poly.type
_entity_poly.pdbx_seq_one_letter_code
_entity_poly.pdbx_strand_id
1 'polypeptide(L)'
;SVPVSVVAPELHRSIDLQQEWGRVFEREARVPQAGIVAVGDFADQPELMARIHRAYDEALRWCQQNAIECGETVARHIDLLSAEAVADAIAASPLEAVPAAQAREALEFFYGVLAERNPALIGGKLPEDAFYAEAK
;
A
#
# COMPACT_ATOMS: atom_id res chain seq x y z
N SER A 1 -25.65 27.93 -21.25
CA SER A 1 -24.96 26.79 -20.62
C SER A 1 -24.26 27.29 -19.37
N VAL A 2 -24.28 26.52 -18.28
CA VAL A 2 -23.54 26.86 -17.05
C VAL A 2 -22.04 26.62 -17.33
N PRO A 3 -21.11 27.48 -16.85
CA PRO A 3 -19.68 27.25 -17.07
C PRO A 3 -19.23 25.92 -16.46
N VAL A 4 -18.38 25.15 -17.16
CA VAL A 4 -17.84 23.88 -16.64
C VAL A 4 -17.12 24.08 -15.30
N SER A 5 -16.48 25.23 -15.08
CA SER A 5 -15.85 25.60 -13.80
C SER A 5 -16.81 25.77 -12.62
N VAL A 6 -18.11 25.95 -12.88
CA VAL A 6 -19.16 26.00 -11.84
C VAL A 6 -19.69 24.59 -11.52
N VAL A 7 -19.47 23.62 -12.42
CA VAL A 7 -19.92 22.22 -12.29
C VAL A 7 -18.79 21.30 -11.83
N ALA A 8 -17.53 21.63 -12.13
CA ALA A 8 -16.34 20.91 -11.71
C ALA A 8 -15.30 21.92 -11.15
N PRO A 9 -15.18 22.07 -9.82
CA PRO A 9 -14.18 22.96 -9.24
C PRO A 9 -12.77 22.45 -9.55
N GLU A 10 -11.82 23.39 -9.62
CA GLU A 10 -10.40 23.04 -9.67
C GLU A 10 -10.01 22.33 -8.37
N LEU A 11 -9.41 21.15 -8.49
CA LEU A 11 -9.00 20.33 -7.36
C LEU A 11 -7.49 20.44 -7.15
N HIS A 12 -7.09 20.68 -5.92
CA HIS A 12 -5.69 20.75 -5.52
C HIS A 12 -5.40 19.69 -4.46
N ARG A 13 -4.20 19.12 -4.50
CA ARG A 13 -3.67 18.32 -3.38
C ARG A 13 -3.36 19.27 -2.24
N SER A 14 -3.94 19.03 -1.07
CA SER A 14 -3.78 19.89 0.12
C SER A 14 -2.83 19.27 1.13
N ILE A 15 -3.21 18.15 1.76
CA ILE A 15 -2.45 17.50 2.83
C ILE A 15 -2.08 16.09 2.39
N ASP A 16 -0.80 15.74 2.53
CA ASP A 16 -0.34 14.36 2.45
C ASP A 16 -0.35 13.74 3.86
N LEU A 17 -1.27 12.79 4.08
CA LEU A 17 -1.44 12.14 5.38
C LEU A 17 -0.21 11.30 5.79
N GLN A 18 0.62 10.84 4.86
CA GLN A 18 1.86 10.14 5.18
C GLN A 18 2.91 11.12 5.71
N GLN A 19 3.01 12.31 5.12
CA GLN A 19 3.89 13.37 5.63
C GLN A 19 3.44 13.83 7.02
N GLU A 20 2.13 14.03 7.22
CA GLU A 20 1.60 14.39 8.53
C GLU A 20 1.80 13.28 9.57
N TRP A 21 1.69 12.01 9.17
CA TRP A 21 2.01 10.87 10.04
C TRP A 21 3.47 10.93 10.52
N GLY A 22 4.43 11.09 9.60
CA GLY A 22 5.83 11.21 9.96
C GLY A 22 6.12 12.42 10.85
N ARG A 23 5.47 13.56 10.56
CA ARG A 23 5.61 14.80 11.34
C ARG A 23 5.05 14.68 12.76
N VAL A 24 3.84 14.14 12.92
CA VAL A 24 3.15 14.07 14.22
C VAL A 24 3.74 12.99 15.12
N PHE A 25 4.16 11.86 14.54
CA PHE A 25 4.68 10.72 15.29
C PHE A 25 6.22 10.63 15.29
N GLU A 26 6.90 11.66 14.77
CA GLU A 26 8.36 11.78 14.72
C GLU A 26 9.05 10.53 14.16
N ARG A 27 8.57 10.06 13.00
CA ARG A 27 9.02 8.83 12.33
C ARG A 27 9.01 8.99 10.82
N GLU A 28 9.42 7.94 10.12
CA GLU A 28 9.31 7.90 8.66
C GLU A 28 7.86 8.21 8.23
N ALA A 29 7.73 9.02 7.17
CA ALA A 29 6.46 9.41 6.55
C ALA A 29 5.85 8.24 5.78
N ARG A 30 5.56 7.15 6.47
CA ARG A 30 5.07 5.88 5.93
C ARG A 30 3.99 5.31 6.83
N VAL A 31 2.87 4.93 6.22
CA VAL A 31 1.77 4.25 6.92
C VAL A 31 1.55 2.88 6.26
N PRO A 32 1.77 1.77 6.97
CA PRO A 32 1.61 0.42 6.41
C PRO A 32 0.12 0.03 6.33
N GLN A 33 -0.61 0.66 5.41
CA GLN A 33 -2.07 0.49 5.27
C GLN A 33 -2.46 -0.73 4.43
N ALA A 34 -1.59 -1.14 3.50
CA ALA A 34 -1.84 -2.24 2.59
C ALA A 34 -0.76 -3.32 2.74
N GLY A 35 -1.18 -4.58 2.65
CA GLY A 35 -0.32 -5.75 2.70
C GLY A 35 -1.00 -6.96 2.07
N ILE A 36 -0.21 -8.00 1.83
CA ILE A 36 -0.67 -9.28 1.28
C ILE A 36 -0.53 -10.31 2.39
N VAL A 37 -1.60 -11.07 2.64
CA VAL A 37 -1.64 -12.11 3.67
C VAL A 37 -1.93 -13.44 3.01
N ALA A 38 -1.10 -14.44 3.29
CA ALA A 38 -1.38 -15.82 2.94
C ALA A 38 -2.20 -16.49 4.06
N VAL A 39 -3.21 -17.26 3.67
CA VAL A 39 -4.15 -17.91 4.59
C VAL A 39 -4.29 -19.39 4.25
N GLY A 40 -4.52 -20.22 5.28
CA GLY A 40 -4.62 -21.68 5.13
C GLY A 40 -3.33 -22.31 4.60
N ASP A 41 -3.47 -23.39 3.83
CA ASP A 41 -2.35 -24.20 3.32
C ASP A 41 -1.33 -23.41 2.46
N PHE A 42 -1.69 -22.21 1.99
CA PHE A 42 -0.74 -21.33 1.28
C PHE A 42 0.32 -20.74 2.20
N ALA A 43 -0.01 -20.47 3.46
CA ALA A 43 0.94 -19.92 4.43
C ALA A 43 2.09 -20.89 4.74
N ASP A 44 1.83 -22.19 4.57
CA ASP A 44 2.81 -23.26 4.81
C ASP A 44 3.64 -23.62 3.54
N GLN A 45 3.53 -22.83 2.46
CA GLN A 45 4.22 -23.06 1.19
C GLN A 45 5.33 -22.02 0.95
N PRO A 46 6.55 -22.22 1.48
CA PRO A 46 7.61 -21.21 1.42
C PRO A 46 8.08 -20.86 0.01
N GLU A 47 8.16 -21.85 -0.88
CA GLU A 47 8.54 -21.61 -2.27
C GLU A 47 7.53 -20.71 -2.99
N LEU A 48 6.24 -20.90 -2.71
CA LEU A 48 5.18 -20.07 -3.27
C LEU A 48 5.26 -18.64 -2.71
N MET A 49 5.42 -18.50 -1.39
CA MET A 49 5.56 -17.18 -0.75
C MET A 49 6.77 -16.42 -1.30
N ALA A 50 7.93 -17.08 -1.38
CA ALA A 50 9.14 -16.48 -1.95
C ALA A 50 8.94 -16.07 -3.42
N ARG A 51 8.20 -16.87 -4.21
CA ARG A 51 7.87 -16.52 -5.59
C ARG A 51 6.92 -15.33 -5.68
N ILE A 52 5.91 -15.24 -4.81
CA ILE A 52 4.98 -14.11 -4.75
C ILE A 52 5.73 -12.83 -4.38
N HIS A 53 6.58 -12.85 -3.35
CA HIS A 53 7.39 -11.69 -2.96
C HIS A 53 8.25 -11.17 -4.12
N ARG A 54 8.99 -12.07 -4.80
CA ARG A 54 9.80 -11.68 -5.97
C ARG A 54 8.95 -11.10 -7.10
N ALA A 55 7.81 -11.72 -7.40
CA ALA A 55 6.94 -11.26 -8.47
C ALA A 55 6.35 -9.86 -8.18
N TYR A 56 5.97 -9.58 -6.93
CA TYR A 56 5.46 -8.25 -6.55
C TYR A 56 6.55 -7.18 -6.56
N ASP A 57 7.76 -7.50 -6.09
CA ASP A 57 8.90 -6.58 -6.17
C ASP A 57 9.27 -6.26 -7.64
N GLU A 58 9.38 -7.29 -8.48
CA GLU A 58 9.66 -7.13 -9.91
C GLU A 58 8.56 -6.33 -10.63
N ALA A 59 7.29 -6.64 -10.36
CA ALA A 59 6.16 -5.93 -10.97
C ALA A 59 6.13 -4.46 -10.54
N LEU A 60 6.35 -4.17 -9.26
CA LEU A 60 6.39 -2.81 -8.75
C LEU A 60 7.54 -2.01 -9.39
N ARG A 61 8.76 -2.57 -9.40
CA ARG A 61 9.92 -1.93 -10.05
C ARG A 61 9.67 -1.68 -11.53
N TRP A 62 9.08 -2.65 -12.23
CA TRP A 62 8.73 -2.49 -13.63
C TRP A 62 7.70 -1.38 -13.85
N CYS A 63 6.63 -1.32 -13.04
CA CYS A 63 5.64 -0.26 -13.13
C CYS A 63 6.21 1.14 -12.82
N GLN A 64 7.12 1.25 -11.86
CA GLN A 64 7.82 2.52 -11.57
C GLN A 64 8.69 2.99 -12.75
N GLN A 65 9.29 2.05 -13.49
CA GLN A 65 10.15 2.34 -14.64
C GLN A 65 9.38 2.54 -15.95
N ASN A 66 8.16 2.00 -16.05
CA ASN A 66 7.33 1.95 -17.27
C ASN A 66 5.89 2.34 -16.93
N ALA A 67 5.71 3.52 -16.34
CA ALA A 67 4.44 3.92 -15.71
C ALA A 67 3.27 3.94 -16.69
N ILE A 68 3.48 4.40 -17.93
CA ILE A 68 2.43 4.45 -18.96
C ILE A 68 2.07 3.04 -19.41
N GLU A 69 3.04 2.19 -19.71
CA GLU A 69 2.81 0.80 -20.14
C GLU A 69 2.15 -0.04 -19.03
N CYS A 70 2.52 0.22 -17.77
CA CYS A 70 1.83 -0.34 -16.61
C CYS A 70 0.38 0.14 -16.56
N GLY A 71 0.15 1.44 -16.76
CA GLY A 71 -1.19 2.02 -16.86
C GLY A 71 -2.05 1.40 -17.96
N GLU A 72 -1.50 1.19 -19.16
CA GLU A 72 -2.18 0.52 -20.26
C GLU A 72 -2.57 -0.91 -19.90
N THR A 73 -1.68 -1.63 -19.21
CA THR A 73 -1.94 -3.00 -18.76
C THR A 73 -3.10 -3.03 -17.75
N VAL A 74 -3.14 -2.07 -16.83
CA VAL A 74 -4.24 -1.93 -15.86
C VAL A 74 -5.54 -1.56 -16.57
N ALA A 75 -5.53 -0.58 -17.48
CA ALA A 75 -6.71 -0.12 -18.21
C ALA A 75 -7.36 -1.21 -19.08
N ARG A 76 -6.60 -2.22 -19.53
CA ARG A 76 -7.15 -3.39 -20.24
C ARG A 76 -7.97 -4.33 -19.34
N HIS A 77 -7.81 -4.23 -18.03
CA HIS A 77 -8.46 -5.11 -17.05
C HIS A 77 -9.43 -4.37 -16.12
N ILE A 78 -9.30 -3.04 -16.01
CA ILE A 78 -10.11 -2.19 -15.13
C ILE A 78 -10.63 -0.99 -15.93
N ASP A 79 -11.83 -1.14 -16.50
CA ASP A 79 -12.45 -0.16 -17.42
C ASP A 79 -12.66 1.24 -16.83
N LEU A 80 -12.61 1.38 -15.50
CA LEU A 80 -12.74 2.66 -14.79
C LEU A 80 -11.44 3.48 -14.73
N LEU A 81 -10.30 2.90 -15.12
CA LEU A 81 -8.99 3.51 -14.99
C LEU A 81 -8.36 3.74 -16.37
N SER A 82 -8.05 5.00 -16.70
CA SER A 82 -7.21 5.33 -17.85
C SER A 82 -5.73 5.06 -17.56
N ALA A 83 -4.94 4.76 -18.58
CA ALA A 83 -3.50 4.54 -18.45
C ALA A 83 -2.79 5.76 -17.81
N GLU A 84 -3.18 6.97 -18.21
CA GLU A 84 -2.63 8.22 -17.71
C GLU A 84 -2.91 8.40 -16.22
N ALA A 85 -4.16 8.18 -15.78
CA ALA A 85 -4.53 8.25 -14.37
C ALA A 85 -3.75 7.24 -13.50
N VAL A 86 -3.48 6.04 -14.02
CA VAL A 86 -2.66 5.04 -13.32
C VAL A 86 -1.21 5.46 -13.25
N ALA A 87 -0.64 5.97 -14.35
CA ALA A 87 0.74 6.46 -14.37
C ALA A 87 0.95 7.65 -13.42
N ASP A 88 0.02 8.62 -13.41
CA ASP A 88 0.02 9.75 -12.47
C ASP A 88 -0.08 9.27 -11.02
N ALA A 89 -0.90 8.24 -10.75
CA ALA A 89 -0.99 7.65 -9.43
C ALA A 89 0.32 6.97 -9.00
N ILE A 90 0.98 6.23 -9.90
CA ILE A 90 2.29 5.60 -9.63
C ILE A 90 3.35 6.67 -9.30
N ALA A 91 3.41 7.76 -10.07
CA ALA A 91 4.35 8.85 -9.84
C ALA A 91 4.10 9.59 -8.51
N ALA A 92 2.84 9.70 -8.09
CA ALA A 92 2.47 10.38 -6.85
C ALA A 92 2.49 9.47 -5.60
N SER A 93 2.65 8.16 -5.76
CA SER A 93 2.58 7.19 -4.66
C SER A 93 3.98 6.63 -4.33
N PRO A 94 4.45 6.75 -3.07
CA PRO A 94 5.70 6.12 -2.63
C PRO A 94 5.48 4.62 -2.38
N LEU A 95 5.17 3.88 -3.44
CA LEU A 95 4.89 2.44 -3.38
C LEU A 95 6.20 1.66 -3.15
N GLU A 96 6.16 0.73 -2.20
CA GLU A 96 7.25 -0.18 -1.91
C GLU A 96 6.74 -1.59 -1.57
N ALA A 97 7.46 -2.60 -2.02
CA ALA A 97 7.23 -3.99 -1.65
C ALA A 97 8.16 -4.34 -0.48
N VAL A 98 7.62 -4.32 0.74
CA VAL A 98 8.40 -4.54 1.98
C VAL A 98 8.06 -5.90 2.59
N PRO A 99 9.04 -6.79 2.84
CA PRO A 99 8.80 -8.03 3.57
C PRO A 99 8.24 -7.78 4.98
N ALA A 100 7.32 -8.65 5.44
CA ALA A 100 6.61 -8.47 6.71
C ALA A 100 7.57 -8.37 7.91
N ALA A 101 8.66 -9.15 7.90
CA ALA A 101 9.69 -9.10 8.94
C ALA A 101 10.39 -7.74 9.03
N GLN A 102 10.60 -7.07 7.88
CA GLN A 102 11.21 -5.74 7.81
C GLN A 102 10.20 -4.64 8.15
N ALA A 103 8.92 -4.86 7.84
CA ALA A 103 7.83 -3.92 8.14
C ALA A 103 7.33 -3.99 9.60
N ARG A 104 7.82 -4.93 10.41
CA ARG A 104 7.28 -5.26 11.74
C ARG A 104 7.15 -4.04 12.65
N GLU A 105 8.20 -3.23 12.79
CA GLU A 105 8.18 -2.06 13.68
C GLU A 105 7.12 -1.03 13.24
N ALA A 106 7.04 -0.76 11.93
CA ALA A 106 6.04 0.16 11.37
C ALA A 106 4.62 -0.37 11.59
N LEU A 107 4.40 -1.67 11.41
CA LEU A 107 3.12 -2.35 11.61
C LEU A 107 2.70 -2.34 13.08
N GLU A 108 3.57 -2.74 14.00
CA GLU A 108 3.26 -2.76 15.44
C GLU A 108 2.93 -1.36 15.96
N PHE A 109 3.65 -0.33 15.50
CA PHE A 109 3.31 1.05 15.85
C PHE A 109 1.96 1.47 15.28
N PHE A 110 1.70 1.22 13.99
CA PHE A 110 0.42 1.55 13.37
C PHE A 110 -0.75 0.87 14.10
N TYR A 111 -0.61 -0.42 14.42
CA TYR A 111 -1.60 -1.17 15.19
C TYR A 111 -1.72 -0.68 16.63
N GLY A 112 -0.63 -0.23 17.26
CA GLY A 112 -0.65 0.42 18.57
C GLY A 112 -1.52 1.67 18.56
N VAL A 113 -1.33 2.57 17.58
CA VAL A 113 -2.16 3.77 17.41
C VAL A 113 -3.64 3.42 17.21
N LEU A 114 -3.95 2.37 16.44
CA LEU A 114 -5.33 1.89 16.29
C LEU A 114 -5.89 1.33 17.61
N ALA A 115 -5.09 0.59 18.36
CA ALA A 115 -5.49 -0.03 19.62
C ALA A 115 -5.78 1.00 20.72
N GLU A 116 -5.01 2.10 20.79
CA GLU A 116 -5.28 3.21 21.70
C GLU A 116 -6.66 3.82 21.49
N ARG A 117 -7.10 3.89 20.22
CA ARG A 117 -8.43 4.40 19.88
C ARG A 117 -9.52 3.35 20.12
N ASN A 118 -9.33 2.13 19.64
CA ASN A 118 -10.26 1.02 19.80
C ASN A 118 -9.55 -0.32 19.54
N PRO A 119 -9.26 -1.12 20.58
CA PRO A 119 -8.59 -2.41 20.44
C PRO A 119 -9.30 -3.40 19.50
N ALA A 120 -10.62 -3.29 19.35
CA ALA A 120 -11.38 -4.17 18.45
C ALA A 120 -10.98 -4.01 16.97
N LEU A 121 -10.38 -2.89 16.58
CA LEU A 121 -9.89 -2.66 15.21
C LEU A 121 -8.75 -3.61 14.80
N ILE A 122 -8.04 -4.18 15.78
CA ILE A 122 -6.94 -5.13 15.54
C ILE A 122 -7.23 -6.51 16.15
N GLY A 123 -8.50 -6.81 16.48
CA GLY A 123 -8.85 -8.08 17.13
C GLY A 123 -8.48 -8.15 18.62
N GLY A 124 -8.23 -7.01 19.27
CA GLY A 124 -8.07 -6.88 20.72
C GLY A 124 -6.63 -6.93 21.24
N LYS A 125 -5.66 -7.37 20.43
CA LYS A 125 -4.23 -7.42 20.78
C LYS A 125 -3.37 -7.27 19.53
N LEU A 126 -2.08 -6.96 19.72
CA LEU A 126 -1.11 -6.99 18.64
C LEU A 126 -0.98 -8.41 18.07
N PRO A 127 -0.68 -8.55 16.76
CA PRO A 127 -0.39 -9.84 16.15
C PRO A 127 0.82 -10.55 16.80
N GLU A 128 0.81 -11.88 16.74
CA GLU A 128 1.91 -12.72 17.24
C GLU A 128 3.04 -12.81 16.20
N ASP A 129 4.21 -13.31 16.59
CA ASP A 129 5.41 -13.35 15.73
C ASP A 129 5.18 -14.02 14.35
N ALA A 130 4.33 -15.07 14.32
CA ALA A 130 4.00 -15.77 13.08
C ALA A 130 3.31 -14.88 12.03
N PHE A 131 2.68 -13.78 12.45
CA PHE A 131 2.08 -12.81 11.53
C PHE A 131 3.14 -12.08 10.68
N TYR A 132 4.35 -11.91 11.22
CA TYR A 132 5.45 -11.19 10.57
C TYR A 132 6.50 -12.11 9.95
N ALA A 133 6.39 -13.43 10.19
CA ALA A 133 7.42 -14.37 9.81
C ALA A 133 7.60 -14.43 8.29
N GLU A 134 8.85 -14.48 7.86
CA GLU A 134 9.15 -14.92 6.49
C GLU A 134 8.77 -16.39 6.35
N ALA A 135 8.26 -16.76 5.18
CA ALA A 135 7.94 -18.14 4.91
C ALA A 135 9.22 -18.99 4.97
N LYS A 136 9.22 -20.01 5.83
CA LYS A 136 10.38 -20.86 6.11
C LYS A 136 10.60 -21.92 5.04
#